data_AF-A0A7W1UII6-F1
#
_entry.id   AF-A0A7W1UII6-F1
#
_cell.length_a   1.000
_cell.length_b   1.000
_cell.length_c   1.000
_cell.angle_alpha   90.00
_cell.angle_beta   90.00
_cell.angle_gamma   90.00
#
_symmetry.space_group_name_H-M   'P 1'
#
loop_
_entity.id
_entity.type
_entity.pdbx_description
1 polymer ?
#
loop_
_entity_poly.entity_id
_entity_poly.type
_entity_poly.pdbx_seq_one_letter_code
_entity_poly.pdbx_strand_id
1 'polypeptide(L)'
;MRLFMMAAAAALLFPPLAGAQQKRAFTPADWYRLTTVSSPAMSPDGQRVAFTVTTVKEADNRRHSEVWVVHTSGGEPVRYTSPSTE
;
A
#
# COMPACT_ATOMS: atom_id res chain seq x y z
N MET A 1 -15.25 -10.82 69.46
CA MET A 1 -13.82 -10.81 69.78
C MET A 1 -13.17 -12.04 69.17
N ARG A 2 -12.49 -11.87 68.03
CA ARG A 2 -11.20 -12.49 67.67
C ARG A 2 -10.83 -12.09 66.23
N LEU A 3 -9.73 -11.35 66.18
CA LEU A 3 -9.02 -10.79 65.04
C LEU A 3 -8.18 -11.87 64.35
N PHE A 4 -7.55 -11.50 63.22
CA PHE A 4 -6.64 -12.23 62.30
C PHE A 4 -7.38 -12.78 61.06
N MET A 5 -7.01 -12.46 59.81
CA MET A 5 -5.67 -12.21 59.26
C MET A 5 -5.79 -11.48 57.91
N MET A 6 -4.85 -10.56 57.62
CA MET A 6 -4.65 -9.96 56.30
C MET A 6 -4.27 -11.01 55.25
N ALA A 7 -4.75 -10.87 54.01
CA ALA A 7 -3.92 -10.97 52.80
C ALA A 7 -4.69 -10.57 51.53
N ALA A 8 -4.17 -9.52 50.89
CA ALA A 8 -3.96 -9.37 49.44
C ALA A 8 -5.07 -9.74 48.45
N ALA A 9 -5.59 -8.73 47.75
CA ALA A 9 -5.68 -8.75 46.29
C ALA A 9 -5.99 -7.33 45.78
N ALA A 10 -5.01 -6.43 45.80
CA ALA A 10 -5.04 -5.31 44.87
C ALA A 10 -4.80 -5.90 43.47
N ALA A 11 -5.87 -6.32 42.81
CA ALA A 11 -5.83 -6.72 41.41
C ALA A 11 -5.46 -5.47 40.60
N LEU A 12 -4.16 -5.27 40.38
CA LEU A 12 -3.64 -4.41 39.34
C LEU A 12 -4.25 -4.89 38.02
N LEU A 13 -5.32 -4.22 37.58
CA LEU A 13 -5.75 -4.28 36.19
C LEU A 13 -4.59 -3.73 35.37
N PHE A 14 -3.72 -4.61 34.88
CA PHE A 14 -2.89 -4.30 33.73
C PHE A 14 -3.84 -4.17 32.53
N PRO A 15 -4.07 -2.97 31.98
CA PRO A 15 -4.77 -2.90 30.70
C PRO A 15 -3.93 -3.69 29.70
N PRO A 16 -4.54 -4.54 28.85
CA PRO A 16 -3.79 -5.18 27.80
C PRO A 16 -3.17 -4.06 26.97
N LEU A 17 -1.83 -4.05 26.88
CA LEU A 17 -1.13 -3.28 25.87
C LEU A 17 -1.74 -3.70 24.55
N ALA A 18 -2.58 -2.83 23.96
CA ALA A 18 -3.19 -3.05 22.67
C ALA A 18 -2.07 -3.49 21.73
N GLY A 19 -2.16 -4.74 21.27
CA GLY A 19 -1.07 -5.40 20.58
C GLY A 19 -0.56 -4.52 19.45
N ALA A 20 0.71 -4.15 19.51
CA ALA A 20 1.38 -3.59 18.36
C ALA A 20 1.33 -4.65 17.26
N GLN A 21 0.36 -4.53 16.35
CA GLN A 21 0.19 -5.49 15.28
C GLN A 21 1.49 -5.52 14.49
N GLN A 22 2.19 -6.65 14.58
CA GLN A 22 3.49 -6.81 13.95
C GLN A 22 3.28 -6.71 12.44
N LYS A 23 3.79 -5.63 11.83
CA LYS A 23 3.70 -5.42 10.38
C LYS A 23 4.42 -6.60 9.70
N ARG A 24 3.76 -7.24 8.73
CA ARG A 24 4.33 -8.34 7.96
C ARG A 24 5.63 -7.87 7.26
N ALA A 25 6.69 -8.68 7.35
CA ALA A 25 7.92 -8.42 6.61
C ALA A 25 7.71 -8.49 5.09
N PHE A 26 8.51 -7.72 4.34
CA PHE A 26 8.56 -7.81 2.89
C PHE A 26 9.12 -9.17 2.47
N THR A 27 8.49 -9.82 1.50
CA THR A 27 8.92 -11.10 0.94
C THR A 27 9.21 -10.95 -0.55
N PRO A 28 9.95 -11.88 -1.19
CA PRO A 28 10.18 -11.83 -2.63
C PRO A 28 8.90 -11.74 -3.47
N ALA A 29 7.80 -12.36 -3.01
CA ALA A 29 6.50 -12.32 -3.69
C ALA A 29 5.89 -10.91 -3.74
N ASP A 30 6.26 -10.02 -2.81
CA ASP A 30 5.78 -8.64 -2.84
C ASP A 30 6.32 -7.84 -4.03
N TRP A 31 7.44 -8.25 -4.61
CA TRP A 31 8.00 -7.62 -5.80
C TRP A 31 7.02 -7.63 -6.98
N TYR A 32 6.26 -8.72 -7.16
CA TYR A 32 5.25 -8.85 -8.21
C TYR A 32 4.02 -7.97 -7.99
N ARG A 33 3.84 -7.43 -6.78
CA ARG A 33 2.73 -6.54 -6.42
C ARG A 33 3.09 -5.07 -6.57
N LEU A 34 4.33 -4.76 -6.94
CA LEU A 34 4.76 -3.39 -7.13
C LEU A 34 4.25 -2.85 -8.46
N THR A 35 3.72 -1.63 -8.39
CA THR A 35 3.39 -0.80 -9.54
C THR A 35 4.39 0.34 -9.61
N THR A 36 5.10 0.45 -10.74
CA THR A 36 6.04 1.55 -10.97
C THR A 36 5.35 2.61 -11.82
N VAL A 37 5.47 3.89 -11.42
CA VAL A 37 4.99 5.04 -12.19
C VAL A 37 6.19 5.85 -12.65
N SER A 38 6.24 6.22 -13.93
CA SER A 38 7.37 6.94 -14.52
C SER A 38 6.95 7.89 -15.64
N SER A 39 7.91 8.65 -16.15
CA SER A 39 7.76 9.50 -17.34
C SER A 39 6.55 10.45 -17.33
N PRO A 40 6.35 11.27 -16.28
CA PRO A 40 5.23 12.21 -16.26
C PRO A 40 5.42 13.30 -17.31
N ALA A 41 4.34 13.62 -18.04
CA ALA A 41 4.30 14.71 -19.01
C ALA A 41 2.97 15.47 -18.88
N MET A 42 3.05 16.80 -18.76
CA MET A 42 1.87 17.67 -18.66
C MET A 42 1.38 18.07 -20.06
N SER A 43 0.06 18.16 -20.24
CA SER A 43 -0.54 18.70 -21.47
C SER A 43 -0.27 20.20 -21.64
N PRO A 44 -0.23 20.74 -22.87
CA PRO A 44 0.05 22.17 -23.09
C PRO A 44 -0.93 23.13 -22.40
N ASP A 45 -2.18 22.72 -22.23
CA ASP A 45 -3.23 23.49 -21.52
C ASP A 45 -3.19 23.32 -19.98
N GLY A 46 -2.26 22.51 -19.46
CA GLY A 46 -2.09 22.23 -18.04
C GLY A 46 -3.24 21.44 -17.40
N GLN A 47 -4.19 20.91 -18.17
CA GLN A 47 -5.37 20.24 -17.64
C GLN A 47 -5.14 18.75 -17.33
N ARG A 48 -4.11 18.14 -17.92
CA ARG A 48 -3.86 16.69 -17.83
C ARG A 48 -2.40 16.37 -17.63
N VAL A 49 -2.14 15.22 -17.00
CA VAL A 49 -0.82 14.60 -16.91
C VAL A 49 -0.92 13.18 -17.47
N ALA A 50 -0.06 12.88 -18.44
CA ALA A 50 0.19 11.53 -18.90
C ALA A 50 1.38 10.94 -18.14
N PHE A 51 1.36 9.63 -17.86
CA PHE A 51 2.46 8.92 -17.20
C PHE A 51 2.44 7.45 -17.60
N THR A 52 3.58 6.77 -17.44
CA THR A 52 3.70 5.33 -17.68
C THR A 52 3.45 4.58 -16.38
N VAL A 53 2.64 3.53 -16.45
CA VAL A 53 2.46 2.55 -15.38
C VAL A 53 3.08 1.24 -15.83
N THR A 54 3.96 0.67 -15.01
CA THR A 54 4.59 -0.63 -15.24
C THR A 54 4.27 -1.59 -14.11
N THR A 55 3.77 -2.77 -14.46
CA THR A 55 3.48 -3.88 -13.53
C THR A 55 4.22 -5.15 -13.95
N VAL A 56 4.40 -6.09 -13.02
CA VAL A 56 5.00 -7.40 -13.30
C VAL A 56 3.90 -8.46 -13.32
N LYS A 57 3.77 -9.17 -14.43
CA LYS A 57 2.85 -10.31 -14.54
C LYS A 57 3.62 -11.59 -14.22
N GLU A 58 3.48 -12.05 -12.98
CA GLU A 58 4.20 -13.22 -12.44
C GLU A 58 4.00 -14.48 -13.28
N ALA A 59 2.76 -14.75 -13.70
CA ALA A 59 2.41 -15.94 -14.49
C ALA A 59 3.21 -16.09 -15.79
N ASP A 60 3.58 -14.96 -16.41
CA ASP A 60 4.27 -14.94 -17.70
C ASP A 60 5.75 -14.53 -17.55
N ASN A 61 6.18 -14.16 -16.33
CA ASN A 61 7.47 -13.54 -16.06
C ASN A 61 7.76 -12.33 -16.98
N ARG A 62 6.75 -11.49 -17.21
CA ARG A 62 6.81 -10.33 -18.11
C ARG A 62 6.51 -9.03 -17.39
N ARG A 63 7.01 -7.93 -17.95
CA ARG A 63 6.60 -6.57 -17.55
C ARG A 63 5.58 -6.03 -18.53
N HIS A 64 4.51 -5.45 -18.00
CA HIS A 64 3.50 -4.75 -18.78
C HIS A 64 3.66 -3.26 -18.54
N SER A 65 3.75 -2.48 -19.61
CA SER A 65 3.82 -1.01 -19.52
C SER A 65 2.73 -0.36 -20.34
N GLU A 66 2.07 0.64 -19.76
CA GLU A 66 0.92 1.33 -20.35
C GLU A 66 0.99 2.82 -20.09
N VAL A 67 0.42 3.63 -21.00
CA VAL A 67 0.21 5.05 -20.74
C VAL A 67 -1.13 5.26 -20.05
N TRP A 68 -1.11 6.05 -18.99
CA TRP A 68 -2.27 6.49 -18.23
C TRP A 68 -2.35 8.01 -18.23
N VAL A 69 -3.56 8.55 -18.13
CA VAL A 69 -3.83 9.99 -18.12
C VAL A 69 -4.75 10.35 -16.96
N VAL A 70 -4.44 11.41 -16.24
CA VAL A 70 -5.28 11.96 -15.17
C VAL A 70 -5.46 13.47 -15.34
N HIS A 71 -6.59 14.01 -14.87
CA HIS A 71 -6.77 15.45 -14.75
C HIS A 71 -5.88 16.03 -13.66
N THR A 72 -5.34 17.24 -13.87
CA THR A 72 -4.50 17.92 -12.87
C THR A 72 -5.28 18.36 -11.63
N SER A 73 -6.60 18.53 -11.74
CA SER A 73 -7.50 18.73 -10.60
C SER A 73 -7.73 17.47 -9.76
N GLY A 74 -7.16 16.33 -10.15
CA GLY A 74 -7.36 15.02 -9.51
C GLY A 74 -8.46 14.19 -10.16
N GLY A 75 -8.79 13.07 -9.52
CA GLY A 75 -9.71 12.05 -10.04
C GLY A 75 -9.01 10.76 -10.43
N GLU A 76 -9.80 9.80 -10.93
CA GLU A 76 -9.29 8.49 -11.32
C GLU A 76 -8.51 8.55 -12.64
N PRO A 77 -7.27 8.04 -12.68
CA PRO A 77 -6.52 7.92 -13.93
C PRO A 77 -7.21 6.96 -14.91
N VAL A 78 -7.19 7.29 -16.19
CA VAL A 78 -7.71 6.44 -17.27
C VAL A 78 -6.55 5.87 -18.06
N ARG A 79 -6.60 4.56 -18.28
CA ARG A 79 -5.67 3.86 -19.16
C ARG A 79 -5.88 4.28 -20.61
N TYR A 80 -4.83 4.75 -21.26
CA TYR A 80 -4.89 5.31 -22.62
C TYR A 80 -4.41 4.34 -23.69
N THR A 81 -3.58 3.35 -23.35
CA THR A 81 -3.05 2.36 -24.30
C THR A 81 -3.24 0.93 -23.81
N SER A 82 -3.26 -0.03 -24.74
CA SER A 82 -3.05 -1.45 -24.42
C SER A 82 -1.64 -1.66 -23.83
N PRO A 83 -1.38 -2.81 -23.16
CA PRO A 83 -0.08 -3.04 -22.54
C PRO A 83 0.93 -3.38 -23.62
N SER A 84 2.08 -2.71 -23.59
CA SER A 84 3.26 -3.27 -24.24
C SER A 84 3.84 -4.37 -23.35
N THR A 85 4.43 -5.38 -23.98
CA THR A 85 5.17 -6.45 -23.32
C THR A 85 6.64 -6.30 -23.65
N GLU A 86 7.50 -6.29 -22.63
CA GLU A 86 8.95 -6.39 -22.78
C GLU A 86 9.43 -7.83 -22.59
#